data_AF-A0A1Y1SYN8-F1
#
_entry.id   AF-A0A1Y1SYN8-F1
#
_cell.length_a   1.000
_cell.length_b   1.000
_cell.length_c   1.000
_cell.angle_alpha   90.00
_cell.angle_beta   90.00
_cell.angle_gamma   90.00
#
_symmetry.space_group_name_H-M   'P 1'
#
loop_
_entity.id
_entity.type
_entity.pdbx_description
1 polymer ?
#
loop_
_entity_poly.entity_id
_entity_poly.type
_entity_poly.pdbx_seq_one_letter_code
_entity_poly.pdbx_strand_id
1 'polypeptide(L)'
;MVLNETKMKRWKKILLIISSIILILVLSSGFLMYKFLTSLQPPKIEITENYISTNRDFINGVIIEKISVDSIGRNGLPAKYTVNYWTSCNMDHPKGKQPEPPDKIVFSERGKYWWIEKESDIQYIHKGLRRETVDGKKRLPFSVGLERLPTCPMEFEKEQWYFITVGDLQVTGIFFIIDKNGKKNQYFMSSGVSPI
;
A
#
# COMPACT_ATOMS: atom_id res chain seq x y z
N MET A 1 60.41 22.12 -28.87
CA MET A 1 59.92 21.00 -28.01
C MET A 1 58.81 21.41 -27.04
N VAL A 2 58.81 22.62 -26.48
CA VAL A 2 57.84 23.13 -25.46
C VAL A 2 56.38 23.26 -25.95
N LEU A 3 56.15 23.52 -27.25
CA LEU A 3 54.80 23.72 -27.81
C LEU A 3 53.95 22.42 -27.85
N ASN A 4 54.60 21.26 -27.89
CA ASN A 4 53.91 19.96 -27.96
C ASN A 4 53.42 19.49 -26.58
N GLU A 5 54.14 19.81 -25.51
CA GLU A 5 53.77 19.39 -24.14
C GLU A 5 52.53 20.12 -23.60
N THR A 6 52.37 21.41 -23.90
CA THR A 6 51.20 22.20 -23.49
C THR A 6 49.92 21.73 -24.19
N LYS A 7 50.02 21.38 -25.48
CA LYS A 7 48.90 20.83 -26.27
C LYS A 7 48.47 19.45 -25.75
N MET A 8 49.44 18.61 -25.37
CA MET A 8 49.21 17.29 -24.77
C MET A 8 48.57 17.36 -23.38
N LYS A 9 49.01 18.28 -22.52
CA LYS A 9 48.39 18.53 -21.20
C LYS A 9 46.95 19.02 -21.32
N ARG A 10 46.65 19.88 -22.31
CA ARG A 10 45.31 20.38 -22.58
C ARG A 10 44.37 19.28 -23.09
N TRP A 11 44.87 18.39 -23.97
CA TRP A 11 44.13 17.21 -24.42
C TRP A 11 43.83 16.22 -23.30
N LYS A 12 44.81 15.92 -22.43
CA LYS A 12 44.59 15.06 -21.25
C LYS A 12 43.51 15.63 -20.31
N LYS A 13 43.50 16.95 -20.09
CA LYS A 13 42.45 17.62 -19.30
C LYS A 13 41.07 17.51 -19.96
N ILE A 14 40.97 17.72 -21.28
CA ILE A 14 39.71 17.58 -22.01
C ILE A 14 39.19 16.13 -21.94
N LEU A 15 40.08 15.15 -22.11
CA LEU A 15 39.72 13.72 -22.04
C LEU A 15 39.24 13.31 -20.64
N LEU A 16 39.87 13.84 -19.59
CA LEU A 16 39.44 13.66 -18.20
C LEU A 16 38.05 14.26 -17.94
N ILE A 17 37.78 15.46 -18.46
CA ILE A 17 36.47 16.11 -18.32
C ILE A 17 35.39 15.30 -19.04
N ILE A 18 35.64 14.89 -20.29
CA ILE A 18 34.70 14.07 -21.07
C ILE A 18 34.43 12.74 -20.37
N SER A 19 35.47 12.04 -19.91
CA SER A 19 35.33 10.78 -19.17
C SER A 19 34.51 10.95 -17.89
N SER A 20 34.70 12.05 -17.16
CA SER A 20 33.94 12.35 -15.94
C SER A 20 32.46 12.61 -16.25
N ILE A 21 32.16 13.33 -17.33
CA ILE A 21 30.79 13.59 -17.78
C ILE A 21 30.10 12.28 -18.18
N ILE A 22 30.78 11.43 -18.95
CA ILE A 22 30.25 10.11 -19.36
C ILE A 22 29.95 9.26 -18.13
N LEU A 23 30.86 9.22 -17.16
CA LEU A 23 30.66 8.46 -15.92
C LEU A 23 29.42 8.94 -15.15
N ILE A 24 29.24 10.26 -15.01
CA ILE A 24 28.06 10.84 -14.36
C ILE A 24 26.79 10.46 -15.11
N LEU A 25 26.77 10.53 -16.44
CA LEU A 25 25.60 10.16 -17.24
C LEU A 25 25.25 8.66 -17.10
N VAL A 26 26.25 7.78 -17.10
CA VAL A 26 26.04 6.33 -16.90
C VAL A 26 25.51 6.04 -15.50
N LEU A 27 26.09 6.65 -14.46
CA LEU A 27 25.63 6.45 -13.08
C LEU A 27 24.21 7.01 -12.86
N SER A 28 23.92 8.19 -13.43
CA SER A 28 22.61 8.83 -13.32
C SER A 28 21.52 8.03 -14.04
N SER A 29 21.80 7.57 -15.26
CA SER A 29 20.87 6.72 -16.03
C SER A 29 20.65 5.37 -15.35
N GLY A 30 21.70 4.74 -14.82
CA GLY A 30 21.59 3.51 -14.03
C GLY A 30 20.72 3.69 -12.78
N PHE A 31 20.90 4.79 -12.05
CA PHE A 31 20.09 5.11 -10.87
C PHE A 31 18.62 5.37 -11.23
N LEU A 32 18.34 6.13 -12.29
CA LEU A 32 16.98 6.38 -12.77
C LEU A 32 16.30 5.09 -13.24
N MET A 33 17.02 4.24 -13.97
CA MET A 33 16.51 2.94 -14.40
C MET A 33 16.20 2.03 -13.20
N TYR A 34 17.08 2.00 -12.20
CA TYR A 34 16.83 1.26 -10.96
C TYR A 34 15.56 1.75 -10.26
N LYS A 35 15.41 3.07 -10.07
CA LYS A 35 14.22 3.67 -9.46
C LYS A 35 12.94 3.31 -10.22
N PHE A 36 12.98 3.42 -11.55
CA PHE A 36 11.87 3.03 -12.41
C PHE A 36 11.52 1.53 -12.27
N LEU A 37 12.49 0.63 -12.34
CA LEU A 37 12.23 -0.80 -12.17
C LEU A 37 11.66 -1.12 -10.77
N THR A 38 12.11 -0.44 -9.72
CA THR A 38 11.57 -0.63 -8.37
C THR A 38 10.15 -0.10 -8.19
N SER A 39 9.74 0.97 -8.90
CA SER A 39 8.36 1.46 -8.85
C SER A 39 7.37 0.49 -9.52
N LEU A 40 7.87 -0.36 -10.44
CA LEU A 40 7.08 -1.39 -11.08
C LEU A 40 6.79 -2.61 -10.20
N GLN A 41 7.56 -2.81 -9.12
CA GLN A 41 7.35 -3.95 -8.22
C GLN A 41 6.16 -3.70 -7.28
N PRO A 42 5.30 -4.69 -6.99
CA PRO A 42 4.21 -4.51 -6.04
C PRO A 42 4.72 -4.07 -4.66
N PRO A 43 3.93 -3.28 -3.91
CA PRO A 43 4.30 -2.89 -2.56
C PRO A 43 4.47 -4.14 -1.68
N LYS A 44 5.50 -4.12 -0.84
CA LYS A 44 5.66 -5.10 0.23
C LYS A 44 4.86 -4.62 1.42
N ILE A 45 3.72 -5.28 1.67
CA ILE A 45 2.85 -4.95 2.80
C ILE A 45 2.97 -6.04 3.85
N GLU A 46 3.08 -5.62 5.10
CA GLU A 46 3.11 -6.50 6.26
C GLU A 46 1.98 -6.11 7.20
N ILE A 47 1.18 -7.10 7.59
CA ILE A 47 0.07 -6.92 8.55
C ILE A 47 0.34 -7.79 9.77
N THR A 48 0.23 -7.18 10.94
CA THR A 48 0.29 -7.86 12.23
C THR A 48 -0.93 -7.52 13.07
N GLU A 49 -1.00 -8.03 14.29
CA GLU A 49 -2.03 -7.64 15.25
C GLU A 49 -1.92 -6.18 15.71
N ASN A 50 -0.74 -5.57 15.58
CA ASN A 50 -0.43 -4.28 16.20
C ASN A 50 -0.18 -3.16 15.18
N TYR A 51 0.17 -3.50 13.94
CA TYR A 51 0.47 -2.54 12.90
C TYR A 51 0.25 -3.10 11.50
N ILE A 52 0.12 -2.17 10.55
CA ILE A 52 0.30 -2.41 9.12
C ILE A 52 1.43 -1.52 8.60
N SER A 53 2.33 -2.08 7.79
CA SER A 53 3.44 -1.33 7.18
C SER A 53 3.61 -1.67 5.71
N THR A 54 4.24 -0.77 4.99
CA THR A 54 4.62 -0.95 3.59
C THR A 54 6.02 -0.40 3.33
N ASN A 55 6.69 -0.84 2.26
CA ASN A 55 7.94 -0.24 1.79
C ASN A 55 7.71 1.00 0.89
N ARG A 56 6.49 1.52 0.91
CA ARG A 56 5.99 2.73 0.25
C ARG A 56 5.21 3.54 1.30
N ASP A 57 4.43 4.53 0.87
CA ASP A 57 3.57 5.29 1.78
C ASP A 57 2.08 4.96 1.62
N PHE A 58 1.31 5.04 2.71
CA PHE A 58 -0.15 4.89 2.69
C PHE A 58 -0.85 6.18 2.24
N ILE A 59 -0.77 6.50 0.94
CA ILE A 59 -1.30 7.75 0.37
C ILE A 59 -2.81 7.93 0.62
N ASN A 60 -3.61 6.88 0.44
CA ASN A 60 -5.07 6.93 0.64
C ASN A 60 -5.52 6.16 1.90
N GLY A 61 -4.63 6.03 2.88
CA GLY A 61 -4.92 5.30 4.12
C GLY A 61 -5.19 3.81 3.92
N VAL A 62 -5.90 3.24 4.88
CA VAL A 62 -6.18 1.79 4.97
C VAL A 62 -7.62 1.58 5.41
N ILE A 63 -8.34 0.67 4.75
CA ILE A 63 -9.66 0.19 5.18
C ILE A 63 -9.50 -1.24 5.66
N ILE A 64 -10.03 -1.55 6.84
CA ILE A 64 -10.04 -2.88 7.41
C ILE A 64 -11.49 -3.29 7.64
N GLU A 65 -11.87 -4.44 7.11
CA GLU A 65 -13.23 -4.97 7.19
C GLU A 65 -13.21 -6.32 7.89
N LYS A 66 -14.06 -6.48 8.92
CA LYS A 66 -14.32 -7.77 9.56
C LYS A 66 -15.38 -8.50 8.74
N ILE A 67 -15.07 -9.70 8.25
CA ILE A 67 -15.94 -10.42 7.31
C ILE A 67 -16.43 -11.78 7.86
N SER A 68 -17.72 -12.06 7.71
CA SER A 68 -18.26 -13.41 7.84
C SER A 68 -18.17 -14.12 6.51
N VAL A 69 -17.45 -15.24 6.44
CA VAL A 69 -17.28 -15.99 5.20
C VAL A 69 -18.48 -16.88 4.95
N ASP A 70 -19.19 -16.63 3.85
CA ASP A 70 -20.33 -17.45 3.42
C ASP A 70 -19.87 -18.64 2.56
N SER A 71 -18.83 -18.44 1.74
CA SER A 71 -18.23 -19.51 0.95
C SER A 71 -16.76 -19.27 0.61
N ILE A 72 -16.03 -20.38 0.45
CA ILE A 72 -14.62 -20.41 0.04
C ILE A 72 -14.53 -20.77 -1.45
N GLY A 73 -13.68 -20.04 -2.18
CA GLY A 73 -13.38 -20.28 -3.59
C GLY A 73 -12.42 -21.44 -3.80
N ARG A 74 -12.21 -21.82 -5.07
CA ARG A 74 -11.29 -22.92 -5.44
C ARG A 74 -9.83 -22.68 -5.04
N ASN A 75 -9.46 -21.42 -4.82
CA ASN A 75 -8.13 -21.00 -4.37
C ASN A 75 -7.97 -21.01 -2.83
N GLY A 76 -8.99 -21.47 -2.08
CA GLY A 76 -8.96 -21.49 -0.62
C GLY A 76 -9.19 -20.11 0.02
N LEU A 77 -9.55 -19.09 -0.75
CA LEU A 77 -9.84 -17.74 -0.26
C LEU A 77 -11.34 -17.47 -0.18
N PRO A 78 -11.82 -16.54 0.65
CA PRO A 78 -13.22 -16.14 0.68
C PRO A 78 -13.73 -15.71 -0.71
N ALA A 79 -14.77 -16.38 -1.20
CA ALA A 79 -15.40 -16.08 -2.49
C ALA A 79 -16.70 -15.29 -2.33
N LYS A 80 -17.44 -15.56 -1.25
CA LYS A 80 -18.63 -14.83 -0.83
C LYS A 80 -18.55 -14.57 0.67
N TYR A 81 -18.84 -13.34 1.08
CA TYR A 81 -18.78 -12.95 2.48
C TYR A 81 -19.64 -11.72 2.76
N THR A 82 -19.98 -11.53 4.02
CA THR A 82 -20.64 -10.33 4.53
C THR A 82 -19.63 -9.49 5.32
N VAL A 83 -19.54 -8.21 5.00
CA VAL A 83 -18.83 -7.24 5.84
C VAL A 83 -19.75 -6.85 6.98
N ASN A 84 -19.35 -7.20 8.20
CA ASN A 84 -20.14 -6.95 9.41
C ASN A 84 -19.76 -5.64 10.08
N TYR A 85 -18.52 -5.23 9.87
CA TYR A 85 -17.93 -4.06 10.50
C TYR A 85 -16.75 -3.60 9.64
N TRP A 86 -16.55 -2.29 9.55
CA TRP A 86 -15.37 -1.72 8.91
C TRP A 86 -14.82 -0.55 9.69
N THR A 87 -13.51 -0.38 9.59
CA THR A 87 -12.81 0.82 10.01
C THR A 87 -11.94 1.35 8.89
N SER A 88 -11.73 2.65 8.86
CA SER A 88 -10.89 3.31 7.86
C SER A 88 -9.97 4.32 8.53
N CYS A 89 -8.68 4.16 8.26
CA CYS A 89 -7.64 5.10 8.60
C CYS A 89 -7.55 6.16 7.51
N ASN A 90 -7.68 7.42 7.89
CA ASN A 90 -7.65 8.57 7.02
C ASN A 90 -6.50 9.49 7.44
N MET A 91 -5.72 9.96 6.47
CA MET A 91 -4.58 10.83 6.74
C MET A 91 -5.04 12.22 7.22
N ASP A 92 -4.33 12.79 8.18
CA ASP A 92 -4.57 14.18 8.56
C ASP A 92 -4.01 15.12 7.48
N HIS A 93 -4.85 16.00 6.95
CA HIS A 93 -4.46 17.04 6.00
C HIS A 93 -4.35 18.39 6.72
N PRO A 94 -3.18 18.75 7.29
CA PRO A 94 -2.99 20.06 7.89
C PRO A 94 -3.18 21.16 6.84
N LYS A 95 -3.84 22.26 7.23
CA LYS A 95 -4.09 23.39 6.32
C LYS A 95 -2.78 23.92 5.75
N GLY A 96 -2.70 24.01 4.42
CA GLY A 96 -1.58 24.62 3.72
C GLY A 96 -0.30 23.78 3.62
N LYS A 97 -0.34 22.48 3.99
CA LYS A 97 0.77 21.55 3.77
C LYS A 97 0.28 20.25 3.14
N GLN A 98 1.07 19.71 2.23
CA GLN A 98 0.85 18.35 1.75
C GLN A 98 1.07 17.38 2.93
N PRO A 99 0.15 16.46 3.21
CA PRO A 99 0.38 15.46 4.24
C PRO A 99 1.57 14.58 3.83
N GLU A 100 2.35 14.17 4.82
CA GLU A 100 3.36 13.13 4.66
C GLU A 100 2.68 11.81 5.06
N PRO A 101 2.27 10.97 4.08
CA PRO A 101 1.68 9.68 4.39
C PRO A 101 2.72 8.80 5.09
N PRO A 102 2.33 8.05 6.14
CA PRO A 102 3.23 7.15 6.83
C PRO A 102 3.45 5.88 6.00
N ASP A 103 4.60 5.25 6.20
CA ASP A 103 4.91 3.90 5.73
C ASP A 103 4.47 2.82 6.75
N LYS A 104 4.18 3.22 7.99
CA LYS A 104 3.71 2.35 9.08
C LYS A 104 2.59 3.01 9.90
N ILE A 105 1.51 2.26 10.11
CA ILE A 105 0.37 2.64 10.94
C ILE A 105 0.32 1.66 12.12
N VAL A 106 0.48 2.18 13.34
CA VAL A 106 0.38 1.41 14.58
C VAL A 106 -1.05 1.58 15.10
N PHE A 107 -1.72 0.48 15.43
CA PHE A 107 -3.15 0.49 15.72
C PHE A 107 -3.47 1.08 17.09
N SER A 108 -2.63 0.81 18.08
CA SER A 108 -2.80 1.25 19.47
C SER A 108 -2.29 2.67 19.74
N GLU A 109 -1.62 3.30 18.78
CA GLU A 109 -0.98 4.60 18.96
C GLU A 109 -1.63 5.67 18.09
N ARG A 110 -1.68 6.89 18.63
CA ARG A 110 -2.09 8.05 17.85
C ARG A 110 -1.01 8.43 16.85
N GLY A 111 -1.40 8.63 15.59
CA GLY A 111 -0.49 9.09 14.53
C GLY A 111 -0.91 10.42 13.89
N LYS A 112 -0.31 10.71 12.73
CA LYS A 112 -0.73 11.79 11.81
C LYS A 112 -1.95 11.35 10.97
N TYR A 113 -2.88 10.64 11.59
CA TYR A 113 -4.05 10.03 10.97
C TYR A 113 -5.14 9.82 12.03
N TRP A 114 -6.37 9.64 11.57
CA TRP A 114 -7.53 9.34 12.40
C TRP A 114 -8.33 8.19 11.79
N TRP A 115 -9.11 7.54 12.65
CA TRP A 115 -9.93 6.41 12.29
C TRP A 115 -11.41 6.78 12.34
N ILE A 116 -12.19 6.08 11.55
CA ILE A 116 -13.66 6.02 11.64
C ILE A 116 -14.07 4.57 11.66
N GLU A 117 -15.23 4.28 12.22
CA GLU A 117 -15.80 2.95 12.22
C GLU A 117 -17.28 2.96 11.89
N LYS A 118 -17.78 1.80 11.44
CA LYS A 118 -19.21 1.55 11.36
C LYS A 118 -19.49 0.06 11.28
N GLU A 119 -20.59 -0.34 11.92
CA GLU A 119 -21.24 -1.61 11.60
C GLU A 119 -21.79 -1.62 10.17
N SER A 120 -21.84 -2.80 9.59
CA SER A 120 -22.27 -3.01 8.22
C SER A 120 -22.95 -4.37 8.07
N ASP A 121 -23.72 -4.51 7.01
CA ASP A 121 -24.32 -5.78 6.58
C ASP A 121 -24.40 -5.76 5.06
N ILE A 122 -23.22 -5.76 4.46
CA ILE A 122 -23.04 -5.71 3.00
C ILE A 122 -22.40 -7.01 2.56
N GLN A 123 -23.14 -7.78 1.76
CA GLN A 123 -22.65 -9.00 1.18
C GLN A 123 -21.94 -8.74 -0.15
N TYR A 124 -20.78 -9.37 -0.31
CA TYR A 124 -19.94 -9.30 -1.49
C TYR A 124 -19.73 -10.69 -2.10
N ILE A 125 -19.58 -10.72 -3.42
CA ILE A 125 -19.09 -11.87 -4.19
C ILE A 125 -17.88 -11.42 -5.00
N HIS A 126 -16.81 -12.22 -4.98
CA HIS A 126 -15.67 -12.00 -5.86
C HIS A 126 -15.95 -12.48 -7.29
N LYS A 127 -15.68 -11.60 -8.26
CA LYS A 127 -15.68 -11.90 -9.69
C LYS A 127 -14.32 -11.50 -10.27
N GLY A 128 -13.44 -12.49 -10.42
CA GLY A 128 -12.04 -12.25 -10.81
C GLY A 128 -11.30 -11.40 -9.76
N LEU A 129 -10.72 -10.28 -10.20
CA LEU A 129 -9.93 -9.38 -9.34
C LEU A 129 -10.77 -8.33 -8.59
N ARG A 130 -12.09 -8.31 -8.82
CA ARG A 130 -13.01 -7.36 -8.22
C ARG A 130 -14.01 -8.06 -7.30
N ARG A 131 -14.63 -7.30 -6.41
CA ARG A 131 -15.79 -7.71 -5.63
C ARG A 131 -17.00 -6.91 -6.06
N GLU A 132 -18.16 -7.56 -6.05
CA GLU A 132 -19.44 -6.95 -6.37
C GLU A 132 -20.41 -7.14 -5.20
N THR A 133 -21.20 -6.12 -4.91
CA THR A 133 -22.25 -6.16 -3.90
C THR A 133 -23.39 -7.02 -4.39
N VAL A 134 -23.85 -7.98 -3.59
CA VAL A 134 -24.99 -8.84 -3.97
C VAL A 134 -26.28 -8.04 -4.18
N ASP A 135 -26.51 -7.03 -3.32
CA ASP A 135 -27.70 -6.19 -3.35
C ASP A 135 -27.60 -5.01 -4.36
N GLY A 136 -26.49 -4.84 -5.08
CA GLY A 136 -26.27 -3.81 -6.12
C GLY A 136 -26.39 -2.32 -5.71
N LYS A 137 -27.10 -2.02 -4.61
CA LYS A 137 -27.49 -0.70 -4.10
C LYS A 137 -26.83 -0.40 -2.76
N LYS A 138 -26.57 -1.42 -1.94
CA LYS A 138 -25.82 -1.26 -0.69
C LYS A 138 -24.35 -1.00 -1.01
N ARG A 139 -23.87 0.20 -0.68
CA ARG A 139 -22.45 0.55 -0.69
C ARG A 139 -22.04 1.02 0.69
N LEU A 140 -20.75 0.95 0.99
CA LEU A 140 -20.22 1.58 2.19
C LEU A 140 -20.56 3.08 2.16
N PRO A 141 -21.19 3.61 3.22
CA PRO A 141 -21.61 4.99 3.27
C PRO A 141 -20.39 5.92 3.32
N PHE A 142 -20.54 7.13 2.78
CA PHE A 142 -19.53 8.18 2.92
C PHE A 142 -19.32 8.53 4.40
N SER A 143 -18.09 8.90 4.75
CA SER A 143 -17.61 9.15 6.13
C SER A 143 -18.21 10.38 6.84
N VAL A 144 -19.20 11.04 6.24
CA VAL A 144 -19.79 12.27 6.78
C VAL A 144 -20.58 11.96 8.06
N GLY A 145 -20.19 12.61 9.16
CA GLY A 145 -20.89 12.49 10.46
C GLY A 145 -20.42 11.33 11.35
N LEU A 146 -19.39 10.57 10.95
CA LEU A 146 -18.78 9.55 11.81
C LEU A 146 -17.78 10.19 12.79
N GLU A 147 -17.71 9.61 13.99
CA GLU A 147 -16.76 10.02 15.03
C GLU A 147 -15.32 9.74 14.59
N ARG A 148 -14.43 10.71 14.82
CA ARG A 148 -13.01 10.57 14.55
C ARG A 148 -12.30 10.02 15.76
N LEU A 149 -11.68 8.86 15.60
CA LEU A 149 -10.97 8.14 16.64
C LEU A 149 -9.46 8.33 16.49
N PRO A 150 -8.71 8.52 17.59
CA PRO A 150 -7.27 8.72 17.54
C PRO A 150 -6.48 7.43 17.28
N THR A 151 -7.10 6.27 17.54
CA THR A 151 -6.50 4.92 17.43
C THR A 151 -7.43 4.01 16.64
N CYS A 152 -6.91 2.88 16.15
CA CYS A 152 -7.72 1.90 15.45
C CYS A 152 -8.73 1.27 16.43
N PRO A 153 -10.04 1.31 16.14
CA PRO A 153 -11.05 0.68 16.99
C PRO A 153 -11.12 -0.84 16.83
N MET A 154 -10.47 -1.39 15.80
CA MET A 154 -10.50 -2.82 15.52
C MET A 154 -9.31 -3.55 16.15
N GLU A 155 -9.62 -4.65 16.83
CA GLU A 155 -8.65 -5.66 17.28
C GLU A 155 -8.78 -6.93 16.41
N PHE A 156 -7.63 -7.55 16.09
CA PHE A 156 -7.61 -8.78 15.30
C PHE A 156 -7.86 -10.01 16.16
N GLU A 157 -8.91 -10.76 15.82
CA GLU A 157 -9.33 -11.99 16.49
C GLU A 157 -8.77 -13.23 15.79
N LYS A 158 -8.54 -14.29 16.57
CA LYS A 158 -8.18 -15.61 16.00
C LYS A 158 -9.36 -16.20 15.25
N GLU A 159 -9.04 -16.91 14.17
CA GLU A 159 -9.99 -17.58 13.27
C GLU A 159 -10.99 -16.65 12.56
N GLN A 160 -10.83 -15.34 12.74
CA GLN A 160 -11.63 -14.31 12.08
C GLN A 160 -10.93 -13.87 10.79
N TRP A 161 -11.71 -13.82 9.70
CA TRP A 161 -11.25 -13.27 8.44
C TRP A 161 -11.42 -11.76 8.38
N TYR A 162 -10.44 -11.11 7.78
CA TYR A 162 -10.45 -9.69 7.50
C TYR A 162 -10.15 -9.44 6.03
N PHE A 163 -10.78 -8.42 5.46
CA PHE A 163 -10.43 -7.89 4.14
C PHE A 163 -9.87 -6.48 4.28
N ILE A 164 -8.64 -6.31 3.84
CA ILE A 164 -7.90 -5.05 3.97
C ILE A 164 -7.71 -4.45 2.60
N THR A 165 -8.12 -3.20 2.44
CA THR A 165 -7.85 -2.40 1.24
C THR A 165 -6.82 -1.35 1.58
N VAL A 166 -5.73 -1.34 0.82
CA VAL A 166 -4.73 -0.26 0.85
C VAL A 166 -4.92 0.61 -0.38
N GLY A 167 -4.66 1.90 -0.27
CA GLY A 167 -4.78 2.85 -1.38
C GLY A 167 -3.85 2.67 -2.59
N ASP A 168 -3.19 1.51 -2.75
CA ASP A 168 -2.21 1.24 -3.82
C ASP A 168 -2.90 0.54 -5.01
N LEU A 169 -2.73 1.08 -6.21
CA LEU A 169 -3.37 0.59 -7.43
C LEU A 169 -2.94 -0.82 -7.85
N GLN A 170 -1.84 -1.36 -7.32
CA GLN A 170 -1.34 -2.70 -7.67
C GLN A 170 -1.96 -3.82 -6.83
N VAL A 171 -2.61 -3.47 -5.70
CA VAL A 171 -3.23 -4.42 -4.76
C VAL A 171 -4.71 -4.08 -4.62
N THR A 172 -5.60 -4.96 -5.09
CA THR A 172 -7.06 -4.73 -4.96
C THR A 172 -7.60 -5.07 -3.58
N GLY A 173 -6.84 -5.84 -2.80
CA GLY A 173 -7.17 -6.18 -1.43
C GLY A 173 -6.25 -7.26 -0.88
N ILE A 174 -6.33 -7.45 0.43
CA ILE A 174 -5.55 -8.44 1.17
C ILE A 174 -6.51 -9.16 2.10
N PHE A 175 -6.61 -10.48 1.96
CA PHE A 175 -7.24 -11.27 3.01
C PHE A 175 -6.25 -11.53 4.13
N PHE A 176 -6.68 -11.32 5.36
CA PHE A 176 -5.87 -11.54 6.54
C PHE A 176 -6.62 -12.41 7.55
N ILE A 177 -5.92 -13.37 8.15
CA ILE A 177 -6.44 -14.23 9.21
C ILE A 177 -5.31 -14.62 10.16
N ILE A 178 -5.61 -14.61 11.45
CA ILE A 178 -4.79 -15.25 12.48
C ILE A 178 -5.36 -16.64 12.68
N ASP A 179 -4.60 -17.69 12.39
CA ASP A 179 -5.10 -19.05 12.56
C ASP A 179 -5.24 -19.44 14.04
N LYS A 180 -5.84 -20.61 14.29
CA LYS A 180 -6.00 -21.17 15.64
C LYS A 180 -4.70 -21.25 16.46
N ASN A 181 -3.54 -21.38 15.80
CA ASN A 181 -2.23 -21.47 16.43
C ASN A 181 -1.61 -20.07 16.67
N GLY A 182 -2.27 -18.99 16.27
CA GLY A 182 -1.73 -17.63 16.32
C GLY A 182 -0.84 -17.27 15.12
N LYS A 183 -0.77 -18.11 14.09
CA LYS A 183 0.01 -17.79 12.88
C LYS A 183 -0.78 -16.83 12.00
N LYS A 184 -0.13 -15.73 11.63
CA LYS A 184 -0.65 -14.71 10.72
C LYS A 184 -0.51 -15.19 9.28
N ASN A 185 -1.61 -15.19 8.54
CA ASN A 185 -1.65 -15.52 7.13
C ASN A 185 -2.24 -14.34 6.34
N GLN A 186 -1.51 -13.90 5.30
CA GLN A 186 -1.90 -12.78 4.43
C GLN A 186 -1.92 -13.24 2.97
N TYR A 187 -3.00 -12.95 2.27
CA TYR A 187 -3.22 -13.37 0.88
C TYR A 187 -3.53 -12.16 0.00
N PHE A 188 -2.59 -11.82 -0.87
CA PHE A 188 -2.68 -10.66 -1.75
C PHE A 188 -3.56 -10.93 -2.96
N MET A 189 -4.45 -9.98 -3.26
CA MET A 189 -5.14 -9.90 -4.53
C MET A 189 -4.47 -8.83 -5.39
N SER A 190 -3.89 -9.25 -6.53
CA SER A 190 -3.32 -8.33 -7.50
C SER A 190 -4.43 -7.60 -8.26
N SER A 191 -4.20 -6.35 -8.62
CA SER A 191 -5.10 -5.60 -9.49
C SER A 191 -5.01 -5.98 -10.97
N GLY A 192 -3.93 -6.66 -11.37
CA GLY A 192 -3.63 -6.91 -12.79
C GLY A 192 -3.27 -5.64 -13.58
N VAL A 193 -3.15 -4.49 -12.90
CA VAL A 193 -2.80 -3.20 -13.51
C VAL A 193 -1.30 -3.00 -13.40
N SER A 194 -0.64 -2.71 -14.53
CA SER A 194 0.74 -2.24 -14.52
C SER A 194 0.79 -0.83 -13.92
N PRO A 195 1.70 -0.53 -12.98
CA PRO A 195 1.94 0.84 -12.56
C PRO A 195 2.22 1.74 -13.78
N ILE A 196 1.56 2.90 -13.82
CA ILE A 196 1.69 3.96 -14.84
C ILE A 196 2.87 4.85 -14.47
#